data_AF-A0A653I1I6-F1
#
_entry.id   AF-A0A653I1I6-F1
#
_cell.length_a   1.000
_cell.length_b   1.000
_cell.length_c   1.000
_cell.angle_alpha   90.00
_cell.angle_beta   90.00
_cell.angle_gamma   90.00
#
_symmetry.space_group_name_H-M   'P 1'
#
loop_
_entity.id
_entity.type
_entity.pdbx_description
1 polymer ?
#
loop_
_entity_poly.entity_id
_entity_poly.type
_entity_poly.pdbx_seq_one_letter_code
_entity_poly.pdbx_strand_id
1 'polypeptide(L)'
;MAGSEHQTLGLYMGQQHVATVHFEYTRIHRFEYSPEWREQGFALSPHLPLHGPASEKEANLFLRNMFPEGNVFDKALQYLAISKENHFAILGTLGLEAPGSLALAANIEQLQQPAQFQPLDLCELEKRLNENDRNLAVWNGKVHLSAAGVQDKLNVMKHPTQGLGFADGAWASTHLLKFESAKAPGLVVNELFTLQLAKAIGLPVNRAEKIQIGEHSALLVERFDRRFNHNHTEVQRKHTIDGCQLLNRDAMQKYERPLAHGKHTRHIRDGVSFPELFATQQWAKQPAKHTLQLLDWTIFNLLVGNADCHAKNLSFFVDTQGIELSPFYDLVNVLMFDFAHDWAMGLGDEFLDNGNLPSTYDLACFAHACGLPGKLVSQRFAKQIDMLETSAKGVLATLTGLKPFEEQHLQQYLQILERRLIQLKQNSVGIQRAISDLVLR
;
A
#
# COMPACT_ATOMS: atom_id res chain seq x y z
N MET A 1 -26.07 35.25 10.95
CA MET A 1 -25.56 33.96 11.46
C MET A 1 -24.07 34.11 11.59
N ALA A 2 -23.55 34.20 12.81
CA ALA A 2 -22.11 34.21 13.05
C ALA A 2 -21.56 32.86 12.60
N GLY A 3 -20.60 32.88 11.67
CA GLY A 3 -19.98 31.66 11.14
C GLY A 3 -19.37 30.85 12.28
N SER A 4 -19.63 29.55 12.23
CA SER A 4 -19.51 28.55 13.29
C SER A 4 -18.25 28.60 14.15
N GLU A 5 -18.49 28.33 15.43
CA GLU A 5 -17.59 27.68 16.40
C GLU A 5 -16.71 26.59 15.75
N HIS A 6 -15.54 26.33 16.34
CA HIS A 6 -14.60 25.29 15.91
C HIS A 6 -15.32 23.99 15.50
N GLN A 7 -15.14 23.56 14.25
CA GLN A 7 -15.70 22.30 13.76
C GLN A 7 -14.85 21.13 14.25
N THR A 8 -15.48 20.01 14.57
CA THR A 8 -14.77 18.83 15.09
C THR A 8 -15.19 17.56 14.36
N LEU A 9 -14.26 16.63 14.20
CA LEU A 9 -14.54 15.24 13.86
C LEU A 9 -13.96 14.33 14.94
N GLY A 10 -14.74 13.34 15.36
CA GLY A 10 -14.26 12.25 16.19
C GLY A 10 -13.59 11.17 15.32
N LEU A 11 -12.48 10.64 15.82
CA LEU A 11 -11.84 9.43 15.33
C LEU A 11 -12.26 8.28 16.22
N TYR A 12 -12.72 7.20 15.60
CA TYR A 12 -13.21 6.03 16.29
C TYR A 12 -12.50 4.76 15.82
N MET A 13 -12.27 3.83 16.74
CA MET A 13 -11.94 2.44 16.43
C MET A 13 -13.10 1.56 16.88
N GLY A 14 -13.87 1.06 15.93
CA GLY A 14 -15.18 0.47 16.23
C GLY A 14 -16.08 1.53 16.87
N GLN A 15 -16.53 1.28 18.10
CA GLN A 15 -17.36 2.24 18.86
C GLN A 15 -16.56 3.07 19.88
N GLN A 16 -15.25 2.84 20.02
CA GLN A 16 -14.43 3.55 20.99
C GLN A 16 -13.95 4.88 20.40
N HIS A 17 -14.19 5.98 21.11
CA HIS A 17 -13.67 7.30 20.75
C HIS A 17 -12.18 7.40 21.08
N VAL A 18 -11.35 7.60 20.05
CA VAL A 18 -9.89 7.60 20.12
C VAL A 18 -9.32 9.00 20.25
N ALA A 19 -9.78 9.91 19.39
CA ALA A 19 -9.26 11.27 19.32
C ALA A 19 -10.28 12.21 18.69
N THR A 20 -10.14 13.51 18.95
CA THR A 20 -10.89 14.57 18.30
C THR A 20 -9.95 15.41 17.44
N VAL A 21 -10.35 15.66 16.20
CA VAL A 21 -9.69 16.58 15.29
C VAL A 21 -10.50 17.86 15.25
N HIS A 22 -9.86 18.97 15.63
CA HIS A 22 -10.44 20.30 15.59
C HIS A 22 -9.99 21.00 14.31
N PHE A 23 -10.92 21.72 13.70
CA PHE A 23 -10.70 22.46 12.48
C PHE A 23 -10.86 23.96 12.70
N GLU A 24 -10.00 24.73 12.04
CA GLU A 24 -10.17 26.16 11.87
C GLU A 24 -10.51 26.42 10.39
N TYR A 25 -11.70 26.97 10.15
CA TYR A 25 -12.35 26.99 8.83
C TYR A 25 -12.46 25.58 8.23
N THR A 26 -11.51 25.18 7.38
CA THR A 26 -11.50 23.88 6.70
C THR A 26 -10.24 23.07 6.95
N ARG A 27 -9.29 23.61 7.74
CA ARG A 27 -7.97 23.03 7.96
C ARG A 27 -7.88 22.45 9.35
N ILE A 28 -7.15 21.35 9.47
CA ILE A 28 -6.83 20.73 10.76
C ILE A 28 -6.03 21.74 11.56
N HIS A 29 -6.48 22.05 12.77
CA HIS A 29 -5.85 23.00 13.67
C HIS A 29 -5.27 22.28 14.89
N ARG A 30 -5.99 21.27 15.41
CA ARG A 30 -5.59 20.56 16.62
C ARG A 30 -6.02 19.10 16.57
N PHE A 31 -5.19 18.23 17.12
CA PHE A 31 -5.46 16.81 17.29
C PHE A 31 -5.33 16.44 18.77
N GLU A 32 -6.35 15.83 19.35
CA GLU A 32 -6.35 15.48 20.78
C GLU A 32 -6.87 14.06 20.99
N TYR A 33 -6.03 13.18 21.52
CA TYR A 33 -6.50 11.91 22.05
C TYR A 33 -7.54 12.10 23.16
N SER A 34 -8.55 11.24 23.18
CA SER A 34 -9.53 11.19 24.27
C SER A 34 -8.84 10.80 25.59
N PRO A 35 -9.33 11.27 26.75
CA PRO A 35 -8.79 10.87 28.05
C PRO A 35 -8.72 9.35 28.22
N GLU A 36 -9.78 8.64 27.81
CA GLU A 36 -9.88 7.19 27.93
C GLU A 36 -8.83 6.48 27.05
N TRP A 37 -8.61 6.97 25.83
CA TRP A 37 -7.60 6.39 24.93
C TRP A 37 -6.17 6.68 25.41
N ARG A 38 -5.92 7.82 26.06
CA ARG A 38 -4.62 8.11 26.66
C ARG A 38 -4.25 7.13 27.78
N GLU A 39 -5.24 6.59 28.48
CA GLU A 39 -5.00 5.66 29.58
C GLU A 39 -4.81 4.21 29.09
N GLN A 40 -5.57 3.79 28.07
CA GLN A 40 -5.70 2.37 27.71
C GLN A 40 -5.31 2.05 26.26
N GLY A 41 -5.15 3.08 25.43
CA GLY A 41 -4.89 2.96 24.01
C GLY A 41 -3.41 2.97 23.65
N PHE A 42 -3.13 3.39 22.42
CA PHE A 42 -1.79 3.50 21.86
C PHE A 42 -1.71 4.68 20.89
N ALA A 43 -0.50 5.16 20.62
CA ALA A 43 -0.28 6.20 19.62
C ALA A 43 -0.65 5.70 18.21
N LEU A 44 -1.46 6.45 17.45
CA LEU A 44 -1.88 6.08 16.09
C LEU A 44 -0.72 6.01 15.09
N SER A 45 0.32 6.78 15.33
CA SER A 45 1.60 6.82 14.61
C SER A 45 2.68 7.22 15.62
N PRO A 46 3.95 6.81 15.45
CA PRO A 46 5.06 7.30 16.28
C PRO A 46 5.16 8.83 16.36
N HIS A 47 4.65 9.54 15.34
CA HIS A 47 4.65 11.01 15.26
C HIS A 47 3.36 11.67 15.78
N LEU A 48 2.43 10.87 16.33
CA LEU A 48 1.26 11.35 17.07
C LEU A 48 1.33 10.79 18.50
N PRO A 49 2.25 11.28 19.35
CA PRO A 49 2.51 10.69 20.66
C PRO A 49 1.27 10.73 21.55
N LEU A 50 1.03 9.65 22.31
CA LEU A 50 -0.17 9.50 23.14
C LEU A 50 -0.26 10.58 24.23
N HIS A 51 0.90 10.98 24.77
CA HIS A 51 1.03 12.05 25.76
C HIS A 51 1.81 13.22 25.16
N GLY A 52 1.24 14.42 25.25
CA GLY A 52 1.77 15.64 24.66
C GLY A 52 0.94 16.12 23.46
N PRO A 53 1.11 17.38 23.03
CA PRO A 53 0.42 17.89 21.86
C PRO A 53 1.01 17.26 20.59
N ALA A 54 0.17 16.66 19.75
CA ALA A 54 0.54 16.41 18.37
C ALA A 54 0.62 17.75 17.64
N SER A 55 1.67 17.97 16.84
CA SER A 55 1.72 19.19 16.04
C SER A 55 0.64 19.18 14.96
N GLU A 56 0.15 20.36 14.59
CA GLU A 56 -0.79 20.52 13.48
C GLU A 56 -0.26 19.87 12.19
N LYS A 57 1.05 20.04 11.94
CA LYS A 57 1.75 19.49 10.78
C LYS A 57 1.69 17.95 10.75
N GLU A 58 2.00 17.28 11.86
CA GLU A 58 1.99 15.82 11.95
C GLU A 58 0.57 15.25 11.79
N ALA A 59 -0.41 15.87 12.45
CA ALA A 59 -1.81 15.49 12.32
C ALA A 59 -2.29 15.63 10.87
N ASN A 60 -1.89 16.71 10.20
CA ASN A 60 -2.20 16.95 8.79
C ASN A 60 -1.60 15.88 7.88
N LEU A 61 -0.30 15.57 8.05
CA LEU A 61 0.39 14.55 7.24
C LEU A 61 -0.23 13.16 7.47
N PHE A 62 -0.53 12.81 8.71
CA PHE A 62 -1.16 11.53 9.04
C PHE A 62 -2.54 11.38 8.38
N LEU A 63 -3.43 12.37 8.56
CA LEU A 63 -4.82 12.30 8.10
C LEU A 63 -4.93 12.41 6.58
N ARG A 64 -4.10 13.24 5.92
CA ARG A 64 -4.13 13.37 4.45
C ARG A 64 -3.67 12.10 3.75
N ASN A 65 -2.70 11.37 4.33
CA ASN A 65 -2.22 10.12 3.77
C ASN A 65 -3.25 8.96 3.83
N MET A 66 -4.37 9.14 4.55
CA MET A 66 -5.47 8.14 4.57
C MET A 66 -6.23 8.08 3.25
N PHE A 67 -6.16 9.12 2.42
CA PHE A 67 -6.87 9.20 1.14
C PHE A 67 -5.93 8.93 -0.05
N PRO A 68 -6.47 8.41 -1.16
CA PRO A 68 -5.68 8.22 -2.37
C PRO A 68 -5.30 9.54 -3.03
N GLU A 69 -4.34 9.43 -3.94
CA GLU A 69 -3.80 10.55 -4.72
C GLU A 69 -4.28 10.49 -6.18
N GLY A 70 -4.05 11.58 -6.91
CA GLY A 70 -4.19 11.61 -8.36
C GLY A 70 -5.63 11.72 -8.88
N ASN A 71 -5.80 11.41 -10.16
CA ASN A 71 -7.01 11.72 -10.92
C ASN A 71 -8.28 11.08 -10.34
N VAL A 72 -8.18 9.88 -9.75
CA VAL A 72 -9.32 9.19 -9.15
C VAL A 72 -9.86 9.97 -7.94
N PHE A 73 -8.96 10.48 -7.09
CA PHE A 73 -9.34 11.32 -5.97
C PHE A 73 -9.94 12.66 -6.44
N ASP A 74 -9.33 13.26 -7.46
CA ASP A 74 -9.79 14.53 -8.04
C ASP A 74 -11.22 14.43 -8.60
N LYS A 75 -11.50 13.37 -9.36
CA LYS A 75 -12.84 13.08 -9.88
C LYS A 75 -13.87 12.83 -8.77
N ALA A 76 -13.47 12.14 -7.70
CA ALA A 76 -14.34 11.92 -6.55
C ALA A 76 -14.71 13.23 -5.85
N LEU A 77 -13.72 14.11 -5.62
CA LEU A 77 -13.96 15.42 -5.02
C LEU A 77 -14.81 16.33 -5.91
N GLN A 78 -14.60 16.28 -7.23
CA GLN A 78 -15.43 16.99 -8.20
C GLN A 78 -16.89 16.51 -8.14
N TYR A 79 -17.11 15.19 -8.09
CA TYR A 79 -18.45 14.61 -7.96
C TYR A 79 -19.15 15.05 -6.67
N LEU A 80 -18.41 15.10 -5.56
CA LEU A 80 -18.90 15.55 -4.26
C LEU A 80 -19.04 17.07 -4.14
N ALA A 81 -18.59 17.83 -5.14
CA ALA A 81 -18.47 19.30 -5.08
C ALA A 81 -17.64 19.79 -3.86
N ILE A 82 -16.61 19.03 -3.49
CA ILE A 82 -15.70 19.35 -2.37
C ILE A 82 -14.38 19.90 -2.92
N SER A 83 -13.94 21.05 -2.39
CA SER A 83 -12.60 21.58 -2.68
C SER A 83 -11.52 20.70 -2.06
N LYS A 84 -10.39 20.48 -2.77
CA LYS A 84 -9.22 19.77 -2.26
C LYS A 84 -8.66 20.34 -0.95
N GLU A 85 -8.83 21.64 -0.74
CA GLU A 85 -8.39 22.36 0.47
C GLU A 85 -9.37 22.22 1.64
N ASN A 86 -10.55 21.62 1.41
CA ASN A 86 -11.57 21.46 2.44
C ASN A 86 -11.40 20.16 3.21
N HIS A 87 -10.36 20.09 4.06
CA HIS A 87 -10.02 18.86 4.78
C HIS A 87 -11.15 18.38 5.68
N PHE A 88 -11.92 19.28 6.31
CA PHE A 88 -13.09 18.91 7.11
C PHE A 88 -14.11 18.11 6.29
N ALA A 89 -14.52 18.64 5.12
CA ALA A 89 -15.49 17.96 4.26
C ALA A 89 -14.94 16.64 3.70
N ILE A 90 -13.67 16.60 3.27
CA ILE A 90 -13.02 15.38 2.77
C ILE A 90 -13.01 14.29 3.85
N LEU A 91 -12.54 14.63 5.06
CA LEU A 91 -12.45 13.71 6.18
C LEU A 91 -13.83 13.25 6.66
N GLY A 92 -14.80 14.15 6.75
CA GLY A 92 -16.16 13.82 7.18
C GLY A 92 -16.96 13.00 6.15
N THR A 93 -16.69 13.14 4.85
CA THR A 93 -17.39 12.40 3.80
C THR A 93 -16.74 11.06 3.48
N LEU A 94 -15.41 11.00 3.40
CA LEU A 94 -14.68 9.80 2.97
C LEU A 94 -14.09 9.00 4.14
N GLY A 95 -14.05 9.56 5.34
CA GLY A 95 -13.35 8.98 6.49
C GLY A 95 -14.04 7.79 7.17
N LEU A 96 -15.30 7.48 6.84
CA LEU A 96 -16.01 6.31 7.39
C LEU A 96 -15.41 4.98 6.89
N GLU A 97 -14.90 4.94 5.66
CA GLU A 97 -14.32 3.75 5.01
C GLU A 97 -12.79 3.83 4.84
N ALA A 98 -12.13 4.63 5.68
CA ALA A 98 -10.68 4.84 5.58
C ALA A 98 -9.85 3.55 5.79
N PRO A 99 -8.60 3.50 5.28
CA PRO A 99 -7.64 2.44 5.59
C PRO A 99 -7.38 2.30 7.09
N GLY A 100 -7.05 1.08 7.55
CA GLY A 100 -6.84 0.80 8.97
C GLY A 100 -8.14 0.73 9.76
N SER A 101 -8.09 0.92 11.08
CA SER A 101 -9.27 0.77 11.96
C SER A 101 -10.04 2.06 12.20
N LEU A 102 -9.50 3.19 11.74
CA LEU A 102 -10.08 4.50 12.00
C LEU A 102 -11.31 4.72 11.15
N ALA A 103 -12.36 5.21 11.79
CA ALA A 103 -13.48 5.86 11.14
C ALA A 103 -13.57 7.30 11.64
N LEU A 104 -13.72 8.26 10.72
CA LEU A 104 -13.96 9.65 11.07
C LEU A 104 -15.45 9.94 10.94
N ALA A 105 -16.03 10.47 12.01
CA ALA A 105 -17.44 10.76 12.09
C ALA A 105 -17.67 12.05 12.88
N ALA A 106 -18.72 12.79 12.54
CA ALA A 106 -19.14 13.96 13.30
C ALA A 106 -19.71 13.57 14.67
N ASN A 107 -20.29 12.37 14.75
CA ASN A 107 -20.83 11.78 15.97
C ASN A 107 -20.86 10.24 15.87
N ILE A 108 -21.07 9.57 17.01
CA ILE A 108 -21.04 8.11 17.08
C ILE A 108 -22.23 7.45 16.36
N GLU A 109 -23.36 8.14 16.25
CA GLU A 109 -24.59 7.63 15.64
C GLU A 109 -24.40 7.30 14.15
N GLN A 110 -23.46 7.98 13.47
CA GLN A 110 -23.07 7.65 12.10
C GLN A 110 -22.45 6.25 11.98
N LEU A 111 -21.77 5.76 13.03
CA LEU A 111 -21.16 4.42 13.07
C LEU A 111 -22.14 3.33 13.55
N GLN A 112 -23.26 3.73 14.15
CA GLN A 112 -24.29 2.83 14.67
C GLN A 112 -25.43 2.57 13.67
N GLN A 113 -25.29 3.04 12.44
CA GLN A 113 -26.23 2.75 11.36
C GLN A 113 -26.29 1.23 11.11
N PRO A 114 -27.48 0.66 10.85
CA PRO A 114 -27.59 -0.76 10.58
C PRO A 114 -26.73 -1.17 9.39
N ALA A 115 -26.13 -2.35 9.46
CA ALA A 115 -25.35 -2.90 8.37
C ALA A 115 -26.20 -3.02 7.09
N GLN A 116 -25.66 -2.52 5.98
CA GLN A 116 -26.31 -2.56 4.68
C GLN A 116 -25.36 -3.17 3.66
N PHE A 117 -25.94 -3.92 2.72
CA PHE A 117 -25.21 -4.53 1.61
C PHE A 117 -25.97 -4.32 0.31
N GLN A 118 -25.24 -3.84 -0.68
CA GLN A 118 -25.75 -3.63 -2.02
C GLN A 118 -24.98 -4.54 -2.97
N PRO A 119 -25.61 -5.58 -3.54
CA PRO A 119 -24.96 -6.44 -4.51
C PRO A 119 -24.38 -5.63 -5.68
N LEU A 120 -23.19 -6.03 -6.14
CA LEU A 120 -22.53 -5.42 -7.28
C LEU A 120 -23.10 -6.01 -8.57
N ASP A 121 -23.75 -5.18 -9.39
CA ASP A 121 -24.19 -5.58 -10.72
C ASP A 121 -22.98 -5.71 -11.66
N LEU A 122 -22.64 -6.96 -12.00
CA LEU A 122 -21.51 -7.25 -12.87
C LEU A 122 -21.75 -6.83 -14.33
N CYS A 123 -23.00 -6.79 -14.79
CA CYS A 123 -23.36 -6.31 -16.14
C CYS A 123 -23.19 -4.79 -16.21
N GLU A 124 -23.62 -4.07 -15.18
CA GLU A 124 -23.37 -2.63 -15.08
C GLU A 124 -21.87 -2.34 -14.98
N LEU A 125 -21.14 -3.11 -14.17
CA LEU A 125 -19.68 -2.96 -14.05
C LEU A 125 -18.99 -3.22 -15.39
N GLU A 126 -19.35 -4.27 -16.11
CA GLU A 126 -18.83 -4.55 -17.46
C GLU A 126 -19.08 -3.37 -18.41
N LYS A 127 -20.30 -2.82 -18.42
CA LYS A 127 -20.64 -1.66 -19.25
C LYS A 127 -19.72 -0.47 -18.94
N ARG A 128 -19.51 -0.17 -17.66
CA ARG A 128 -18.62 0.94 -17.24
C ARG A 128 -17.15 0.65 -17.56
N LEU A 129 -16.70 -0.60 -17.50
CA LEU A 129 -15.34 -0.99 -17.87
C LEU A 129 -15.07 -0.82 -19.37
N ASN A 130 -16.12 -0.87 -20.21
CA ASN A 130 -16.05 -0.60 -21.65
C ASN A 130 -16.03 0.90 -21.99
N GLU A 131 -16.22 1.81 -21.02
CA GLU A 131 -16.21 3.26 -21.25
C GLU A 131 -14.78 3.83 -21.19
N ASN A 132 -14.45 4.74 -22.11
CA ASN A 132 -13.12 5.36 -22.19
C ASN A 132 -12.80 6.29 -21.01
N ASP A 133 -13.78 7.07 -20.53
CA ASP A 133 -13.65 7.95 -19.35
C ASP A 133 -14.45 7.39 -18.17
N ARG A 134 -14.15 6.14 -17.80
CA ARG A 134 -14.87 5.44 -16.75
C ARG A 134 -14.72 6.12 -15.39
N ASN A 135 -15.83 6.37 -14.72
CA ASN A 135 -15.85 6.68 -13.29
C ASN A 135 -16.34 5.45 -12.53
N LEU A 136 -15.38 4.59 -12.13
CA LEU A 136 -15.71 3.40 -11.36
C LEU A 136 -16.00 3.73 -9.91
N ALA A 137 -15.52 4.84 -9.36
CA ALA A 137 -15.61 5.13 -7.92
C ALA A 137 -17.02 5.47 -7.44
N VAL A 138 -17.94 5.89 -8.32
CA VAL A 138 -19.27 6.37 -7.92
C VAL A 138 -20.35 5.32 -8.21
N TRP A 139 -21.02 4.82 -7.17
CA TRP A 139 -22.14 3.88 -7.29
C TRP A 139 -23.29 4.31 -6.40
N ASN A 140 -24.52 4.24 -6.91
CA ASN A 140 -25.73 4.55 -6.14
C ASN A 140 -25.69 5.91 -5.42
N GLY A 141 -25.07 6.92 -6.05
CA GLY A 141 -24.91 8.26 -5.47
C GLY A 141 -23.80 8.39 -4.42
N LYS A 142 -23.02 7.34 -4.18
CA LYS A 142 -21.94 7.29 -3.17
C LYS A 142 -20.59 7.07 -3.81
N VAL A 143 -19.56 7.61 -3.19
CA VAL A 143 -18.17 7.41 -3.60
C VAL A 143 -17.57 6.23 -2.83
N HIS A 144 -17.23 5.17 -3.53
CA HIS A 144 -16.52 3.98 -3.02
C HIS A 144 -15.03 4.08 -3.39
N LEU A 145 -14.36 5.03 -2.75
CA LEU A 145 -12.95 5.32 -3.00
C LEU A 145 -12.05 4.35 -2.22
N SER A 146 -11.05 3.77 -2.89
CA SER A 146 -10.06 2.89 -2.26
C SER A 146 -8.73 3.59 -1.96
N ALA A 147 -7.86 2.94 -1.18
CA ALA A 147 -6.53 3.42 -0.79
C ALA A 147 -5.65 3.81 -1.98
N ALA A 148 -4.58 4.59 -1.73
CA ALA A 148 -3.69 5.18 -2.74
C ALA A 148 -3.18 4.21 -3.83
N GLY A 149 -2.96 4.71 -5.05
CA GLY A 149 -2.41 3.98 -6.20
C GLY A 149 -2.94 4.49 -7.54
N VAL A 150 -2.28 4.15 -8.65
CA VAL A 150 -2.59 4.66 -10.02
C VAL A 150 -3.64 3.80 -10.74
N GLN A 151 -3.83 2.55 -10.30
CA GLN A 151 -4.80 1.62 -10.87
C GLN A 151 -6.22 1.93 -10.40
N ASP A 152 -7.21 1.81 -11.31
CA ASP A 152 -8.61 1.87 -10.94
C ASP A 152 -8.98 0.70 -10.02
N LYS A 153 -9.71 1.00 -8.94
CA LYS A 153 -10.08 0.02 -7.93
C LYS A 153 -11.32 0.41 -7.15
N LEU A 154 -12.00 -0.59 -6.62
CA LEU A 154 -13.17 -0.44 -5.77
C LEU A 154 -13.00 -1.13 -4.43
N ASN A 155 -13.46 -0.46 -3.38
CA ASN A 155 -13.67 -1.09 -2.09
C ASN A 155 -14.98 -1.89 -2.16
N VAL A 156 -14.87 -3.21 -2.04
CA VAL A 156 -16.01 -4.13 -2.10
C VAL A 156 -16.01 -5.07 -0.90
N MET A 157 -17.15 -5.66 -0.61
CA MET A 157 -17.32 -6.74 0.35
C MET A 157 -17.64 -8.03 -0.39
N LYS A 158 -16.88 -9.08 -0.11
CA LYS A 158 -17.29 -10.46 -0.41
C LYS A 158 -18.14 -10.95 0.76
N HIS A 159 -19.46 -10.83 0.64
CA HIS A 159 -20.41 -11.24 1.67
C HIS A 159 -20.48 -12.77 1.74
N PRO A 160 -20.53 -13.38 2.95
CA PRO A 160 -20.51 -14.84 3.11
C PRO A 160 -21.60 -15.59 2.31
N THR A 161 -22.77 -14.98 2.15
CA THR A 161 -23.94 -15.60 1.50
C THR A 161 -24.51 -14.83 0.31
N GLN A 162 -24.12 -13.57 0.10
CA GLN A 162 -24.75 -12.68 -0.89
C GLN A 162 -23.82 -12.34 -2.07
N GLY A 163 -22.60 -12.88 -2.08
CA GLY A 163 -21.63 -12.63 -3.15
C GLY A 163 -20.91 -11.29 -2.99
N LEU A 164 -20.54 -10.68 -4.11
CA LEU A 164 -19.75 -9.45 -4.14
C LEU A 164 -20.67 -8.21 -4.18
N GLY A 165 -20.34 -7.18 -3.39
CA GLY A 165 -21.15 -5.97 -3.31
C GLY A 165 -20.47 -4.84 -2.55
N PHE A 166 -21.20 -3.76 -2.33
CA PHE A 166 -20.77 -2.63 -1.51
C PHE A 166 -21.30 -2.79 -0.09
N ALA A 167 -20.41 -2.56 0.87
CA ALA A 167 -20.74 -2.48 2.29
C ALA A 167 -21.09 -1.04 2.68
N ASP A 168 -22.04 -0.89 3.58
CA ASP A 168 -22.51 0.41 4.06
C ASP A 168 -23.08 0.29 5.50
N GLY A 169 -23.32 1.43 6.15
CA GLY A 169 -23.66 1.48 7.57
C GLY A 169 -22.55 0.91 8.46
N ALA A 170 -22.89 0.00 9.38
CA ALA A 170 -21.92 -0.64 10.27
C ALA A 170 -20.95 -1.62 9.57
N TRP A 171 -21.19 -1.98 8.31
CA TRP A 171 -20.28 -2.85 7.56
C TRP A 171 -19.22 -2.06 6.80
N ALA A 172 -18.06 -2.69 6.64
CA ALA A 172 -16.92 -2.16 5.91
C ALA A 172 -16.56 -3.07 4.74
N SER A 173 -15.95 -2.49 3.71
CA SER A 173 -15.32 -3.27 2.65
C SER A 173 -14.32 -4.29 3.20
N THR A 174 -14.28 -5.48 2.59
CA THR A 174 -13.35 -6.58 2.98
C THR A 174 -12.33 -6.88 1.90
N HIS A 175 -12.54 -6.38 0.68
CA HIS A 175 -11.69 -6.63 -0.47
C HIS A 175 -11.49 -5.36 -1.30
N LEU A 176 -10.40 -5.33 -2.06
CA LEU A 176 -10.17 -4.38 -3.13
C LEU A 176 -10.36 -5.11 -4.46
N LEU A 177 -11.21 -4.56 -5.33
CA LEU A 177 -11.36 -5.04 -6.68
C LEU A 177 -10.57 -4.13 -7.62
N LYS A 178 -9.45 -4.64 -8.16
CA LYS A 178 -8.53 -3.89 -9.03
C LYS A 178 -8.73 -4.26 -10.50
N PHE A 179 -8.62 -3.28 -11.40
CA PHE A 179 -8.87 -3.47 -12.83
C PHE A 179 -7.66 -3.15 -13.68
N GLU A 180 -7.53 -3.79 -14.83
CA GLU A 180 -6.51 -3.41 -15.81
C GLU A 180 -6.80 -2.03 -16.40
N SER A 181 -5.74 -1.33 -16.79
CA SER A 181 -5.86 -0.12 -17.61
C SER A 181 -5.48 -0.47 -19.05
N ALA A 182 -6.02 0.28 -20.03
CA ALA A 182 -5.64 0.11 -21.44
C ALA A 182 -4.13 0.28 -21.69
N LYS A 183 -3.42 0.96 -20.79
CA LYS A 183 -1.96 1.17 -20.87
C LYS A 183 -1.15 0.01 -20.27
N ALA A 184 -1.79 -0.89 -19.52
CA ALA A 184 -1.14 -2.01 -18.84
C ALA A 184 -1.97 -3.30 -18.99
N PRO A 185 -2.13 -3.83 -20.22
CA PRO A 185 -2.85 -5.08 -20.45
C PRO A 185 -2.12 -6.25 -19.77
N GLY A 186 -2.87 -7.13 -19.09
CA GLY A 186 -2.29 -8.25 -18.32
C GLY A 186 -1.81 -7.88 -16.91
N LEU A 187 -2.05 -6.64 -16.44
CA LEU A 187 -1.69 -6.21 -15.09
C LEU A 187 -2.30 -7.08 -13.99
N VAL A 188 -3.51 -7.60 -14.18
CA VAL A 188 -4.18 -8.45 -13.19
C VAL A 188 -3.45 -9.77 -13.01
N VAL A 189 -3.09 -10.43 -14.12
CA VAL A 189 -2.35 -11.69 -14.06
C VAL A 189 -0.90 -11.50 -13.63
N ASN A 190 -0.28 -10.36 -13.97
CA ASN A 190 1.03 -9.97 -13.49
C ASN A 190 1.05 -9.85 -11.95
N GLU A 191 0.14 -9.06 -11.37
CA GLU A 191 0.08 -8.90 -9.90
C GLU A 191 -0.28 -10.23 -9.22
N LEU A 192 -1.25 -10.97 -9.74
CA LEU A 192 -1.61 -12.29 -9.19
C LEU A 192 -0.41 -13.23 -9.16
N PHE A 193 0.29 -13.37 -10.30
CA PHE A 193 1.43 -14.26 -10.40
C PHE A 193 2.56 -13.83 -9.46
N THR A 194 2.84 -12.53 -9.38
CA THR A 194 3.87 -11.98 -8.48
C THR A 194 3.55 -12.25 -7.01
N LEU A 195 2.28 -12.10 -6.59
CA LEU A 195 1.84 -12.45 -5.23
C LEU A 195 1.97 -13.97 -4.95
N GLN A 196 1.65 -14.83 -5.92
CA GLN A 196 1.82 -16.28 -5.74
C GLN A 196 3.30 -16.69 -5.67
N LEU A 197 4.19 -16.04 -6.44
CA LEU A 197 5.64 -16.24 -6.33
C LEU A 197 6.16 -15.83 -4.93
N ALA A 198 5.77 -14.65 -4.45
CA ALA A 198 6.12 -14.17 -3.11
C ALA A 198 5.66 -15.15 -2.02
N LYS A 199 4.43 -15.64 -2.12
CA LYS A 199 3.88 -16.65 -1.21
C LYS A 199 4.65 -17.97 -1.28
N ALA A 200 4.99 -18.43 -2.48
CA ALA A 200 5.70 -19.69 -2.69
C ALA A 200 7.10 -19.69 -2.06
N ILE A 201 7.75 -18.52 -1.98
CA ILE A 201 9.04 -18.37 -1.30
C ILE A 201 8.92 -18.00 0.19
N GLY A 202 7.70 -17.98 0.74
CA GLY A 202 7.44 -17.80 2.16
C GLY A 202 7.30 -16.34 2.62
N LEU A 203 7.12 -15.38 1.71
CA LEU A 203 6.79 -14.00 2.10
C LEU A 203 5.34 -13.91 2.58
N PRO A 204 5.06 -13.16 3.65
CA PRO A 204 3.70 -12.88 4.07
C PRO A 204 3.06 -11.92 3.06
N VAL A 205 2.11 -12.40 2.28
CA VAL A 205 1.37 -11.60 1.30
C VAL A 205 -0.12 -11.64 1.54
N ASN A 206 -0.81 -10.61 1.09
CA ASN A 206 -2.27 -10.63 1.00
C ASN A 206 -2.77 -11.73 0.06
N ARG A 207 -4.01 -12.16 0.28
CA ARG A 207 -4.65 -13.11 -0.63
C ARG A 207 -5.27 -12.36 -1.79
N ALA A 208 -5.17 -12.93 -2.97
CA ALA A 208 -5.79 -12.39 -4.17
C ALA A 208 -6.29 -13.53 -5.06
N GLU A 209 -7.40 -13.29 -5.76
CA GLU A 209 -7.96 -14.18 -6.76
C GLU A 209 -8.33 -13.38 -8.02
N LYS A 210 -8.15 -13.98 -9.19
CA LYS A 210 -8.63 -13.41 -10.45
C LYS A 210 -10.13 -13.66 -10.55
N ILE A 211 -10.89 -12.63 -10.92
CA ILE A 211 -12.30 -12.74 -11.29
C ILE A 211 -12.51 -12.27 -12.72
N GLN A 212 -13.51 -12.83 -13.40
CA GLN A 212 -13.88 -12.48 -14.77
C GLN A 212 -15.18 -11.65 -14.76
N ILE A 213 -15.16 -10.50 -15.42
CA ILE A 213 -16.31 -9.59 -15.56
C ILE A 213 -16.52 -9.36 -17.05
N GLY A 214 -17.39 -10.16 -17.67
CA GLY A 214 -17.52 -10.19 -19.13
C GLY A 214 -16.19 -10.49 -19.80
N GLU A 215 -15.73 -9.61 -20.67
CA GLU A 215 -14.40 -9.68 -21.32
C GLU A 215 -13.25 -9.09 -20.48
N HIS A 216 -13.51 -8.51 -19.31
CA HIS A 216 -12.49 -7.89 -18.47
C HIS A 216 -11.99 -8.83 -17.38
N SER A 217 -10.70 -8.77 -17.07
CA SER A 217 -10.13 -9.46 -15.92
C SER A 217 -9.93 -8.46 -14.78
N ALA A 218 -10.22 -8.90 -13.55
CA ALA A 218 -10.05 -8.09 -12.35
C ALA A 218 -9.40 -8.91 -11.24
N LEU A 219 -8.68 -8.24 -10.35
CA LEU A 219 -8.03 -8.87 -9.20
C LEU A 219 -8.83 -8.54 -7.94
N LEU A 220 -9.40 -9.55 -7.30
CA LEU A 220 -10.05 -9.40 -6.01
C LEU A 220 -9.03 -9.69 -4.91
N VAL A 221 -8.65 -8.65 -4.19
CA VAL A 221 -7.60 -8.65 -3.17
C VAL A 221 -8.22 -8.57 -1.79
N GLU A 222 -7.95 -9.54 -0.92
CA GLU A 222 -8.41 -9.53 0.48
C GLU A 222 -7.65 -8.47 1.28
N ARG A 223 -8.40 -7.63 1.99
CA ARG A 223 -7.84 -6.59 2.86
C ARG A 223 -7.30 -7.21 4.15
N PHE A 224 -6.01 -7.06 4.42
CA PHE A 224 -5.39 -7.58 5.65
C PHE A 224 -5.76 -6.78 6.91
N ASP A 225 -6.31 -5.57 6.75
CA ASP A 225 -6.77 -4.69 7.83
C ASP A 225 -8.26 -4.89 8.17
N ARG A 226 -8.89 -5.94 7.60
CA ARG A 226 -10.30 -6.29 7.76
C ARG A 226 -10.45 -7.77 8.01
N ARG A 227 -11.35 -8.17 8.90
CA ARG A 227 -11.70 -9.57 9.10
C ARG A 227 -13.13 -9.69 9.62
N PHE A 228 -13.90 -10.62 9.08
CA PHE A 228 -15.17 -10.98 9.71
C PHE A 228 -14.92 -11.58 11.11
N ASN A 229 -15.79 -11.22 12.06
CA ASN A 229 -15.89 -11.98 13.31
C ASN A 229 -16.33 -13.44 13.03
N HIS A 230 -16.24 -14.31 14.04
CA HIS A 230 -16.51 -15.74 13.87
C HIS A 230 -17.90 -16.05 13.30
N ASN A 231 -18.90 -15.23 13.64
CA ASN A 231 -20.30 -15.42 13.22
C ASN A 231 -20.64 -14.65 11.94
N HIS A 232 -19.68 -13.98 11.31
CA HIS A 232 -19.86 -13.12 10.14
C HIS A 232 -20.93 -12.02 10.28
N THR A 233 -21.15 -11.52 11.50
CA THR A 233 -22.10 -10.43 11.76
C THR A 233 -21.44 -9.06 11.71
N GLU A 234 -20.12 -9.00 11.87
CA GLU A 234 -19.35 -7.75 11.94
C GLU A 234 -18.01 -7.89 11.21
N VAL A 235 -17.57 -6.80 10.59
CA VAL A 235 -16.22 -6.68 10.03
C VAL A 235 -15.33 -5.95 11.03
N GLN A 236 -14.46 -6.70 11.71
CA GLN A 236 -13.44 -6.16 12.58
C GLN A 236 -12.36 -5.46 11.74
N ARG A 237 -11.93 -4.29 12.19
CA ARG A 237 -10.87 -3.50 11.55
C ARG A 237 -9.61 -3.54 12.40
N LYS A 238 -8.44 -3.58 11.77
CA LYS A 238 -7.13 -3.54 12.45
C LYS A 238 -6.39 -2.25 12.13
N HIS A 239 -5.90 -1.56 13.16
CA HIS A 239 -5.19 -0.30 12.94
C HIS A 239 -3.95 -0.54 12.10
N THR A 240 -3.83 0.25 11.03
CA THR A 240 -2.77 0.10 10.03
C THR A 240 -2.42 1.49 9.54
N ILE A 241 -1.12 1.74 9.37
CA ILE A 241 -0.57 2.95 8.76
C ILE A 241 0.38 2.58 7.63
N ASP A 242 0.49 3.41 6.60
CA ASP A 242 1.46 3.21 5.52
C ASP A 242 2.87 3.74 5.89
N GLY A 243 3.87 3.45 5.05
CA GLY A 243 5.25 3.90 5.28
C GLY A 243 5.44 5.42 5.32
N CYS A 244 4.62 6.20 4.59
CA CYS A 244 4.65 7.66 4.69
C CYS A 244 4.09 8.14 6.03
N GLN A 245 2.99 7.56 6.51
CA GLN A 245 2.42 7.85 7.83
C GLN A 245 3.35 7.44 8.97
N LEU A 246 4.06 6.32 8.81
CA LEU A 246 5.05 5.85 9.79
C LEU A 246 6.25 6.79 9.90
N LEU A 247 6.74 7.31 8.77
CA LEU A 247 7.91 8.21 8.69
C LEU A 247 7.55 9.70 8.72
N ASN A 248 6.27 10.04 8.90
CA ASN A 248 5.76 11.43 8.89
C ASN A 248 6.17 12.20 7.63
N ARG A 249 5.78 11.65 6.48
CA ARG A 249 6.04 12.16 5.14
C ARG A 249 4.74 12.43 4.39
N ASP A 250 4.75 13.42 3.50
CA ASP A 250 3.62 13.66 2.59
C ASP A 250 3.49 12.51 1.58
N ALA A 251 2.30 12.33 1.00
CA ALA A 251 2.07 11.29 0.00
C ALA A 251 2.98 11.47 -1.23
N MET A 252 3.29 12.72 -1.61
CA MET A 252 4.23 13.02 -2.69
C MET A 252 5.66 12.54 -2.39
N GLN A 253 6.02 12.40 -1.12
CA GLN A 253 7.33 11.94 -0.65
C GLN A 253 7.46 10.42 -0.55
N LYS A 254 6.50 9.65 -1.10
CA LYS A 254 6.56 8.18 -1.10
C LYS A 254 7.75 7.61 -1.87
N TYR A 255 8.19 8.32 -2.91
CA TYR A 255 9.40 8.06 -3.67
C TYR A 255 10.56 8.82 -3.06
N GLU A 256 11.75 8.25 -3.05
CA GLU A 256 12.93 8.92 -2.51
C GLU A 256 13.25 10.21 -3.27
N ARG A 257 13.02 10.23 -4.59
CA ARG A 257 13.12 11.42 -5.43
C ARG A 257 11.72 11.94 -5.82
N PRO A 258 11.02 12.66 -4.92
CA PRO A 258 9.62 13.04 -5.14
C PRO A 258 9.43 14.01 -6.32
N LEU A 259 10.50 14.71 -6.74
CA LEU A 259 10.48 15.73 -7.79
C LEU A 259 11.17 15.28 -9.08
N ALA A 260 11.48 13.99 -9.27
CA ALA A 260 12.29 13.49 -10.38
C ALA A 260 11.64 13.54 -11.79
N HIS A 261 11.02 14.66 -12.15
CA HIS A 261 10.59 14.98 -13.49
C HIS A 261 11.71 15.71 -14.27
N GLY A 262 12.84 15.02 -14.48
CA GLY A 262 13.92 15.50 -15.36
C GLY A 262 15.29 15.69 -14.68
N LYS A 263 16.32 15.92 -15.50
CA LYS A 263 17.74 15.92 -15.05
C LYS A 263 18.06 16.93 -13.93
N HIS A 264 17.34 18.06 -13.89
CA HIS A 264 17.61 19.17 -12.97
C HIS A 264 17.13 18.91 -11.53
N THR A 265 16.26 17.93 -11.30
CA THR A 265 15.72 17.59 -9.97
C THR A 265 16.18 16.23 -9.44
N ARG A 266 16.93 15.46 -10.24
CA ARG A 266 17.40 14.10 -9.86
C ARG A 266 18.24 14.03 -8.58
N HIS A 267 18.87 15.14 -8.19
CA HIS A 267 19.67 15.20 -6.95
C HIS A 267 18.80 15.44 -5.70
N ILE A 268 17.52 15.80 -5.86
CA ILE A 268 16.60 16.05 -4.75
C ILE A 268 16.05 14.72 -4.26
N ARG A 269 16.50 14.29 -3.08
CA ARG A 269 16.17 12.99 -2.44
C ARG A 269 15.43 13.18 -1.10
N ASP A 270 14.50 14.14 -1.06
CA ASP A 270 13.77 14.53 0.15
C ASP A 270 12.58 13.61 0.50
N GLY A 271 12.41 12.52 -0.25
CA GLY A 271 11.39 11.51 0.02
C GLY A 271 11.90 10.38 0.90
N VAL A 272 11.10 9.31 1.00
CA VAL A 272 11.46 8.13 1.79
C VAL A 272 12.55 7.32 1.11
N SER A 273 13.59 6.97 1.86
CA SER A 273 14.71 6.13 1.44
C SER A 273 14.72 4.77 2.16
N PHE A 274 15.47 3.79 1.62
CA PHE A 274 15.65 2.50 2.31
C PHE A 274 16.27 2.66 3.72
N PRO A 275 17.34 3.43 3.95
CA PRO A 275 17.88 3.62 5.30
C PRO A 275 16.84 4.11 6.32
N GLU A 276 15.94 5.03 5.93
CA GLU A 276 14.83 5.47 6.78
C GLU A 276 13.85 4.33 7.08
N LEU A 277 13.47 3.54 6.07
CA LEU A 277 12.62 2.37 6.27
C LEU A 277 13.26 1.34 7.21
N PHE A 278 14.55 1.04 7.07
CA PHE A 278 15.25 0.11 7.95
C PHE A 278 15.42 0.67 9.37
N ALA A 279 15.56 1.98 9.53
CA ALA A 279 15.62 2.64 10.85
C ALA A 279 14.31 2.49 11.65
N THR A 280 13.17 2.22 10.99
CA THR A 280 11.88 1.99 11.68
C THR A 280 11.88 0.75 12.58
N GLN A 281 12.90 -0.11 12.51
CA GLN A 281 13.07 -1.24 13.44
C GLN A 281 13.07 -0.81 14.91
N GLN A 282 13.41 0.44 15.22
CA GLN A 282 13.37 0.99 16.58
C GLN A 282 11.96 1.04 17.18
N TRP A 283 10.92 1.07 16.34
CA TRP A 283 9.52 1.04 16.77
C TRP A 283 8.89 -0.36 16.67
N ALA A 284 9.63 -1.34 16.12
CA ALA A 284 9.09 -2.65 15.83
C ALA A 284 9.01 -3.53 17.08
N LYS A 285 7.92 -4.30 17.20
CA LYS A 285 7.74 -5.30 18.27
C LYS A 285 8.88 -6.31 18.32
N GLN A 286 9.40 -6.66 17.14
CA GLN A 286 10.48 -7.63 16.95
C GLN A 286 11.47 -7.06 15.92
N PRO A 287 12.46 -6.24 16.34
CA PRO A 287 13.34 -5.52 15.43
C PRO A 287 14.07 -6.42 14.42
N ALA A 288 14.60 -7.57 14.87
CA ALA A 288 15.29 -8.51 13.99
C ALA A 288 14.36 -9.13 12.92
N LYS A 289 13.11 -9.47 13.29
CA LYS A 289 12.10 -9.98 12.35
C LYS A 289 11.73 -8.91 11.33
N HIS A 290 11.50 -7.68 11.80
CA HIS A 290 11.16 -6.52 10.96
C HIS A 290 12.24 -6.24 9.93
N THR A 291 13.50 -6.12 10.36
CA THR A 291 14.65 -5.92 9.48
C THR A 291 14.78 -7.04 8.44
N LEU A 292 14.59 -8.30 8.85
CA LEU A 292 14.64 -9.43 7.92
C LEU A 292 13.49 -9.40 6.90
N GLN A 293 12.27 -9.05 7.31
CA GLN A 293 11.12 -8.94 6.42
C GLN A 293 11.28 -7.80 5.42
N LEU A 294 11.77 -6.63 5.85
CA LEU A 294 12.09 -5.53 4.94
C LEU A 294 13.17 -5.92 3.92
N LEU A 295 14.24 -6.57 4.38
CA LEU A 295 15.28 -7.08 3.48
C LEU A 295 14.73 -8.09 2.48
N ASP A 296 13.89 -9.01 2.94
CA ASP A 296 13.28 -10.00 2.08
C ASP A 296 12.34 -9.37 1.04
N TRP A 297 11.58 -8.34 1.41
CA TRP A 297 10.76 -7.57 0.49
C TRP A 297 11.58 -6.80 -0.54
N THR A 298 12.64 -6.10 -0.11
CA THR A 298 13.54 -5.38 -1.02
C THR A 298 14.17 -6.32 -2.05
N ILE A 299 14.71 -7.45 -1.58
CA ILE A 299 15.32 -8.46 -2.45
C ILE A 299 14.28 -9.02 -3.43
N PHE A 300 13.08 -9.36 -2.95
CA PHE A 300 12.05 -9.91 -3.81
C PHE A 300 11.66 -8.93 -4.93
N ASN A 301 11.41 -7.66 -4.59
CA ASN A 301 11.10 -6.63 -5.59
C ASN A 301 12.23 -6.48 -6.62
N LEU A 302 13.50 -6.57 -6.18
CA LEU A 302 14.65 -6.58 -7.10
C LEU A 302 14.63 -7.77 -8.04
N LEU A 303 14.38 -8.97 -7.53
CA LEU A 303 14.37 -10.19 -8.32
C LEU A 303 13.25 -10.17 -9.37
N VAL A 304 12.04 -9.79 -8.98
CA VAL A 304 10.87 -9.78 -9.87
C VAL A 304 10.79 -8.55 -10.77
N GLY A 305 11.60 -7.52 -10.54
CA GLY A 305 11.57 -6.29 -11.33
C GLY A 305 10.43 -5.35 -10.95
N ASN A 306 10.06 -5.29 -9.67
CA ASN A 306 9.13 -4.29 -9.15
C ASN A 306 9.89 -3.02 -8.75
N ALA A 307 10.00 -2.06 -9.68
CA ALA A 307 10.66 -0.79 -9.43
C ALA A 307 9.76 0.24 -8.69
N ASP A 308 8.44 0.01 -8.62
CA ASP A 308 7.47 0.90 -7.94
C ASP A 308 7.29 0.52 -6.46
N CYS A 309 8.34 0.00 -5.83
CA CYS A 309 8.33 -0.41 -4.43
C CYS A 309 8.52 0.79 -3.47
N HIS A 310 7.58 1.75 -3.49
CA HIS A 310 7.66 2.99 -2.70
C HIS A 310 7.08 2.85 -1.28
N ALA A 311 7.25 3.86 -0.42
CA ALA A 311 6.88 3.78 1.00
C ALA A 311 5.39 3.47 1.28
N LYS A 312 4.46 3.93 0.42
CA LYS A 312 3.02 3.63 0.55
C LYS A 312 2.64 2.18 0.17
N ASN A 313 3.57 1.41 -0.39
CA ASN A 313 3.42 -0.04 -0.68
C ASN A 313 3.91 -0.92 0.47
N LEU A 314 4.28 -0.29 1.59
CA LEU A 314 4.46 -0.94 2.89
C LEU A 314 3.42 -0.40 3.86
N SER A 315 2.84 -1.30 4.62
CA SER A 315 1.91 -0.98 5.71
C SER A 315 2.34 -1.68 6.98
N PHE A 316 1.95 -1.08 8.11
CA PHE A 316 2.34 -1.50 9.44
C PHE A 316 1.11 -1.54 10.32
N PHE A 317 0.88 -2.70 10.94
CA PHE A 317 -0.01 -2.79 12.08
C PHE A 317 0.61 -2.06 13.26
N VAL A 318 -0.20 -1.33 14.00
CA VAL A 318 0.23 -0.56 15.17
C VAL A 318 -0.69 -0.91 16.34
N ASP A 319 -0.09 -1.25 17.47
CA ASP A 319 -0.78 -1.40 18.75
C ASP A 319 0.15 -1.05 19.92
N THR A 320 -0.25 -1.38 21.15
CA THR A 320 0.48 -1.06 22.38
C THR A 320 1.89 -1.66 22.45
N GLN A 321 2.22 -2.68 21.65
CA GLN A 321 3.55 -3.29 21.64
C GLN A 321 4.50 -2.65 20.62
N GLY A 322 3.98 -1.81 19.71
CA GLY A 322 4.74 -1.20 18.63
C GLY A 322 4.25 -1.63 17.25
N ILE A 323 5.13 -1.50 16.26
CA ILE A 323 4.78 -1.77 14.85
C ILE A 323 5.09 -3.22 14.44
N GLU A 324 4.28 -3.74 13.52
CA GLU A 324 4.54 -4.99 12.80
C GLU A 324 4.17 -4.83 11.32
N LEU A 325 5.04 -5.24 10.41
CA LEU A 325 4.74 -5.25 8.98
C LEU A 325 3.46 -6.02 8.68
N SER A 326 2.57 -5.42 7.89
CA SER A 326 1.45 -6.12 7.29
C SER A 326 1.94 -7.15 6.26
N PRO A 327 1.07 -8.05 5.80
CA PRO A 327 1.34 -8.78 4.57
C PRO A 327 1.67 -7.80 3.43
N PHE A 328 2.62 -8.14 2.58
CA PHE A 328 2.96 -7.36 1.39
C PHE A 328 1.83 -7.44 0.35
N TYR A 329 1.70 -6.38 -0.42
CA TYR A 329 0.65 -6.16 -1.42
C TYR A 329 1.23 -5.29 -2.55
N ASP A 330 0.48 -5.13 -3.65
CA ASP A 330 0.88 -4.30 -4.80
C ASP A 330 2.25 -4.70 -5.38
N LEU A 331 2.48 -6.01 -5.47
CA LEU A 331 3.70 -6.56 -6.04
C LEU A 331 3.48 -6.76 -7.55
N VAL A 332 4.17 -5.98 -8.37
CA VAL A 332 4.00 -5.99 -9.82
C VAL A 332 5.37 -6.01 -10.49
N ASN A 333 5.57 -6.88 -11.48
CA ASN A 333 6.73 -6.77 -12.36
C ASN A 333 6.46 -5.66 -13.38
N VAL A 334 6.96 -4.46 -13.08
CA VAL A 334 6.70 -3.28 -13.92
C VAL A 334 7.43 -3.33 -15.26
N LEU A 335 8.47 -4.16 -15.38
CA LEU A 335 9.23 -4.37 -16.64
C LEU A 335 8.38 -5.00 -17.76
N MET A 336 7.18 -5.48 -17.44
CA MET A 336 6.21 -5.98 -18.42
C MET A 336 5.48 -4.88 -19.17
N PHE A 337 5.61 -3.62 -18.74
CA PHE A 337 4.90 -2.48 -19.29
C PHE A 337 5.86 -1.42 -19.82
N ASP A 338 5.36 -0.48 -20.61
CA ASP A 338 6.16 0.58 -21.24
C ASP A 338 5.97 1.92 -20.49
N PHE A 339 6.37 1.93 -19.20
CA PHE A 339 6.44 3.14 -18.38
C PHE A 339 7.91 3.51 -18.11
N ALA A 340 8.16 4.75 -17.68
CA ALA A 340 9.47 5.08 -17.12
C ALA A 340 9.57 4.46 -15.72
N HIS A 341 10.59 3.63 -15.48
CA HIS A 341 10.72 2.81 -14.27
C HIS A 341 11.99 3.11 -13.48
N ASP A 342 12.24 4.38 -13.14
CA ASP A 342 13.26 4.66 -12.12
C ASP A 342 12.83 3.96 -10.83
N TRP A 343 13.77 3.30 -10.15
CA TRP A 343 13.50 2.69 -8.86
C TRP A 343 12.93 3.72 -7.87
N ALA A 344 11.90 3.33 -7.13
CA ALA A 344 11.25 4.20 -6.17
C ALA A 344 12.20 4.72 -5.08
N MET A 345 13.21 3.91 -4.74
CA MET A 345 14.25 4.19 -3.76
C MET A 345 15.59 3.67 -4.28
N GLY A 346 16.67 4.41 -4.00
CA GLY A 346 18.01 4.12 -4.50
C GLY A 346 18.71 3.01 -3.74
N LEU A 347 19.51 2.21 -4.46
CA LEU A 347 20.43 1.24 -3.87
C LEU A 347 21.80 1.91 -3.73
N GLY A 348 22.04 2.54 -2.58
CA GLY A 348 23.12 3.53 -2.47
C GLY A 348 22.70 4.80 -3.20
N ASP A 349 23.46 5.23 -4.20
CA ASP A 349 23.14 6.41 -5.02
C ASP A 349 22.49 6.05 -6.36
N GLU A 350 22.38 4.75 -6.66
CA GLU A 350 21.88 4.26 -7.93
C GLU A 350 20.37 4.09 -7.94
N PHE A 351 19.75 4.76 -8.90
CA PHE A 351 18.33 4.66 -9.25
C PHE A 351 18.28 4.04 -10.63
N LEU A 352 18.36 2.71 -10.66
CA LEU A 352 18.48 1.95 -11.90
C LEU A 352 17.26 2.26 -12.79
N ASP A 353 17.48 2.39 -14.09
CA ASP A 353 16.43 2.66 -15.06
C ASP A 353 16.21 1.45 -15.98
N ASN A 354 14.98 1.30 -16.49
CA ASN A 354 14.67 0.44 -17.65
C ASN A 354 15.16 -1.02 -17.55
N GLY A 355 15.07 -1.62 -16.37
CA GLY A 355 15.45 -3.02 -16.15
C GLY A 355 16.94 -3.27 -15.88
N ASN A 356 17.75 -2.22 -15.82
CA ASN A 356 19.13 -2.30 -15.33
C ASN A 356 19.16 -2.92 -13.92
N LEU A 357 20.25 -3.64 -13.63
CA LEU A 357 20.45 -4.35 -12.38
C LEU A 357 21.56 -3.71 -11.54
N PRO A 358 21.45 -3.74 -10.20
CA PRO A 358 22.48 -3.22 -9.34
C PRO A 358 23.73 -4.07 -9.47
N SER A 359 24.88 -3.42 -9.51
CA SER A 359 26.18 -4.08 -9.36
C SER A 359 26.37 -4.58 -7.91
N THR A 360 27.40 -5.40 -7.69
CA THR A 360 27.81 -5.81 -6.33
C THR A 360 28.12 -4.60 -5.43
N TYR A 361 28.66 -3.53 -6.02
CA TYR A 361 28.99 -2.32 -5.27
C TYR A 361 27.72 -1.58 -4.82
N ASP A 362 26.72 -1.46 -5.68
CA ASP A 362 25.44 -0.81 -5.35
C ASP A 362 24.72 -1.57 -4.23
N LEU A 363 24.72 -2.92 -4.31
CA LEU A 363 24.19 -3.79 -3.25
C LEU A 363 24.97 -3.65 -1.93
N ALA A 364 26.29 -3.44 -2.00
CA ALA A 364 27.12 -3.20 -0.82
C ALA A 364 26.87 -1.83 -0.19
N CYS A 365 26.72 -0.78 -1.01
CA CYS A 365 26.33 0.56 -0.56
C CYS A 365 24.96 0.52 0.11
N PHE A 366 23.97 -0.13 -0.49
CA PHE A 366 22.65 -0.37 0.12
C PHE A 366 22.77 -1.06 1.47
N ALA A 367 23.49 -2.19 1.53
CA ALA A 367 23.66 -2.97 2.75
C ALA A 367 24.33 -2.14 3.85
N HIS A 368 25.40 -1.41 3.52
CA HIS A 368 26.10 -0.54 4.46
C HIS A 368 25.21 0.60 4.96
N ALA A 369 24.54 1.32 4.07
CA ALA A 369 23.66 2.44 4.41
C ALA A 369 22.47 2.01 5.30
N CYS A 370 21.97 0.79 5.13
CA CYS A 370 20.91 0.22 5.95
C CYS A 370 21.42 -0.48 7.23
N GLY A 371 22.73 -0.49 7.49
CA GLY A 371 23.32 -1.15 8.66
C GLY A 371 23.22 -2.68 8.63
N LEU A 372 23.14 -3.28 7.43
CA LEU A 372 22.98 -4.71 7.22
C LEU A 372 24.34 -5.42 7.03
N PRO A 373 24.56 -6.57 7.66
CA PRO A 373 25.74 -7.39 7.36
C PRO A 373 25.70 -7.87 5.91
N GLY A 374 26.74 -7.60 5.12
CA GLY A 374 26.79 -8.02 3.72
C GLY A 374 26.63 -9.53 3.52
N LYS A 375 27.15 -10.34 4.45
CA LYS A 375 26.94 -11.79 4.46
C LYS A 375 25.46 -12.17 4.57
N LEU A 376 24.68 -11.48 5.40
CA LEU A 376 23.24 -11.71 5.53
C LEU A 376 22.55 -11.40 4.19
N VAL A 377 22.86 -10.25 3.60
CA VAL A 377 22.27 -9.83 2.32
C VAL A 377 22.55 -10.86 1.22
N SER A 378 23.80 -11.29 1.04
CA SER A 378 24.17 -12.35 0.07
C SER A 378 23.42 -13.66 0.32
N GLN A 379 23.29 -14.09 1.59
CA GLN A 379 22.58 -15.32 1.94
C GLN A 379 21.07 -15.23 1.64
N ARG A 380 20.45 -14.08 1.86
CA ARG A 380 19.03 -13.85 1.54
C ARG A 380 18.79 -13.83 0.04
N PHE A 381 19.67 -13.21 -0.74
CA PHE A 381 19.61 -13.26 -2.20
C PHE A 381 19.69 -14.70 -2.72
N ALA A 382 20.73 -15.45 -2.32
CA ALA A 382 20.91 -16.84 -2.75
C ALA A 382 19.68 -17.69 -2.41
N LYS A 383 19.16 -17.57 -1.19
CA LYS A 383 17.97 -18.31 -0.75
C LYS A 383 16.75 -17.99 -1.61
N GLN A 384 16.43 -16.72 -1.82
CA GLN A 384 15.24 -16.36 -2.60
C GLN A 384 15.38 -16.75 -4.08
N ILE A 385 16.58 -16.59 -4.66
CA ILE A 385 16.87 -17.02 -6.02
C ILE A 385 16.64 -18.52 -6.18
N ASP A 386 17.23 -19.35 -5.33
CA ASP A 386 17.11 -20.81 -5.43
C ASP A 386 15.64 -21.27 -5.26
N MET A 387 14.89 -20.61 -4.37
CA MET A 387 13.46 -20.88 -4.19
C MET A 387 12.65 -20.48 -5.43
N LEU A 388 12.89 -19.30 -6.01
CA LEU A 388 12.19 -18.86 -7.23
C LEU A 388 12.54 -19.72 -8.45
N GLU A 389 13.81 -20.08 -8.64
CA GLU A 389 14.25 -21.00 -9.71
C GLU A 389 13.49 -22.33 -9.65
N THR A 390 13.24 -22.82 -8.43
CA THR A 390 12.56 -24.10 -8.20
C THR A 390 11.04 -23.98 -8.31
N SER A 391 10.44 -22.89 -7.82
CA SER A 391 8.98 -22.78 -7.68
C SER A 391 8.28 -22.10 -8.84
N ALA A 392 8.92 -21.21 -9.60
CA ALA A 392 8.21 -20.28 -10.50
C ALA A 392 7.38 -20.98 -11.59
N LYS A 393 7.93 -22.02 -12.23
CA LYS A 393 7.21 -22.82 -13.24
C LYS A 393 6.04 -23.59 -12.62
N GLY A 394 6.24 -24.13 -11.41
CA GLY A 394 5.19 -24.81 -10.66
C GLY A 394 4.04 -23.86 -10.31
N VAL A 395 4.37 -22.65 -9.83
CA VAL A 395 3.37 -21.61 -9.54
C VAL A 395 2.58 -21.24 -10.79
N LEU A 396 3.24 -21.02 -11.92
CA LEU A 396 2.53 -20.71 -13.18
C LEU A 396 1.55 -21.82 -13.57
N ALA A 397 1.96 -23.09 -13.43
CA ALA A 397 1.13 -24.24 -13.74
C ALA A 397 -0.12 -24.38 -12.83
N THR A 398 -0.13 -23.72 -11.66
CA THR A 398 -1.32 -23.69 -10.79
C THR A 398 -2.36 -22.66 -11.20
N LEU A 399 -2.01 -21.69 -12.04
CA LEU A 399 -2.96 -20.68 -12.51
C LEU A 399 -3.89 -21.29 -13.56
N THR A 400 -5.19 -21.13 -13.35
CA THR A 400 -6.25 -21.65 -14.23
C THR A 400 -7.16 -20.52 -14.70
N GLY A 401 -7.93 -20.76 -15.78
CA GLY A 401 -8.83 -19.74 -16.32
C GLY A 401 -8.10 -18.55 -16.96
N LEU A 402 -6.91 -18.79 -17.49
CA LEU A 402 -6.14 -17.80 -18.24
C LEU A 402 -6.63 -17.74 -19.69
N LYS A 403 -6.64 -16.54 -20.26
CA LYS A 403 -6.84 -16.30 -21.69
C LYS A 403 -5.53 -16.56 -22.44
N PRO A 404 -5.57 -16.88 -23.75
CA PRO A 404 -4.35 -17.14 -24.52
C PRO A 404 -3.30 -16.02 -24.44
N PHE A 405 -3.72 -14.75 -24.44
CA PHE A 405 -2.80 -13.63 -24.29
C PHE A 405 -2.18 -13.55 -22.88
N GLU A 406 -2.94 -13.90 -21.83
CA GLU A 406 -2.47 -13.89 -20.45
C GLU A 406 -1.42 -14.99 -20.24
N GLU A 407 -1.62 -16.16 -20.83
CA GLU A 407 -0.62 -17.24 -20.83
C GLU A 407 0.68 -16.78 -21.48
N GLN A 408 0.60 -16.19 -22.67
CA GLN A 408 1.78 -15.63 -23.36
C GLN A 408 2.46 -14.55 -22.54
N HIS A 409 1.68 -13.66 -21.92
CA HIS A 409 2.19 -12.59 -21.04
C HIS A 409 2.97 -13.16 -19.85
N LEU A 410 2.47 -14.20 -19.19
CA LEU A 410 3.15 -14.85 -18.07
C LEU A 410 4.37 -15.68 -18.49
N GLN A 411 4.40 -16.23 -19.70
CA GLN A 411 5.61 -16.86 -20.24
C GLN A 411 6.72 -15.82 -20.47
N GLN A 412 6.38 -14.64 -20.99
CA GLN A 412 7.33 -13.53 -21.13
C GLN A 412 7.82 -13.03 -19.76
N TYR A 413 6.93 -12.94 -18.77
CA TYR A 413 7.29 -12.64 -17.39
C TYR A 413 8.37 -13.61 -16.89
N LEU A 414 8.15 -14.93 -17.04
CA LEU A 414 9.10 -15.96 -16.59
C LEU A 414 10.47 -15.78 -17.24
N GLN A 415 10.54 -15.49 -18.54
CA GLN A 415 11.81 -15.25 -19.23
C GLN A 415 12.55 -14.01 -18.71
N ILE A 416 11.83 -12.96 -18.30
CA ILE A 416 12.43 -11.80 -17.65
C ILE A 416 12.95 -12.19 -16.27
N LEU A 417 12.14 -12.89 -15.47
CA LEU A 417 12.54 -13.37 -14.14
C LEU A 417 13.80 -14.23 -14.23
N GLU A 418 13.82 -15.28 -15.05
CA GLU A 418 14.97 -16.20 -15.19
C GLU A 418 16.27 -15.45 -15.52
N ARG A 419 16.24 -14.49 -16.45
CA ARG A 419 17.41 -13.66 -16.78
C ARG A 419 17.89 -12.83 -15.60
N ARG A 420 16.97 -12.24 -14.84
CA ARG A 420 17.29 -11.44 -13.65
C ARG A 420 17.88 -12.29 -12.54
N LEU A 421 17.32 -13.48 -12.29
CA LEU A 421 17.84 -14.41 -11.27
C LEU A 421 19.31 -14.77 -11.55
N ILE A 422 19.66 -15.09 -12.79
CA ILE A 422 21.04 -15.42 -13.19
C ILE A 422 22.00 -14.25 -12.91
N GLN A 423 21.64 -13.04 -13.34
CA GLN A 423 22.50 -11.87 -13.19
C GLN A 423 22.61 -11.42 -11.72
N LEU A 424 21.52 -11.41 -10.96
CA LEU A 424 21.53 -11.06 -9.54
C LEU A 424 22.23 -12.12 -8.67
N LYS A 425 22.23 -13.39 -9.09
CA LYS A 425 23.04 -14.44 -8.44
C LYS A 425 24.53 -14.12 -8.53
N GLN A 426 25.00 -13.58 -9.66
CA GLN A 426 26.38 -13.15 -9.82
C GLN A 426 26.68 -11.89 -9.00
N ASN A 427 25.80 -10.88 -9.07
CA ASN A 427 26.03 -9.58 -8.43
C ASN A 427 25.93 -9.64 -6.91
N SER A 428 25.13 -10.55 -6.35
CA SER A 428 24.97 -10.71 -4.90
C SER A 428 26.13 -11.45 -4.21
N VAL A 429 27.04 -12.05 -4.98
CA VAL A 429 28.28 -12.63 -4.45
C VAL A 429 29.28 -11.51 -4.18
N GLY A 430 29.94 -11.57 -3.02
CA GLY A 430 31.02 -10.63 -2.68
C GLY A 430 30.58 -9.31 -2.04
N ILE A 431 29.29 -9.13 -1.73
CA ILE A 431 28.77 -7.94 -1.02
C ILE A 431 29.59 -7.64 0.24
N GLN A 432 29.86 -8.64 1.07
CA GLN A 432 30.64 -8.46 2.30
C GLN A 432 32.07 -7.94 2.05
N ARG A 433 32.71 -8.40 0.96
CA ARG A 433 34.04 -7.93 0.58
C ARG A 433 33.98 -6.48 0.12
N ALA A 434 33.01 -6.14 -0.73
CA ALA A 434 32.79 -4.78 -1.20
C ALA A 434 32.49 -3.80 -0.05
N ILE A 435 31.73 -4.20 0.98
CA ILE A 435 31.55 -3.39 2.19
C ILE A 435 32.89 -3.14 2.92
N SER A 436 33.76 -4.15 2.97
CA SER A 436 35.07 -4.00 3.62
C SER A 436 35.94 -3.00 2.87
N ASP A 437 35.89 -3.02 1.53
CA ASP A 437 36.60 -2.08 0.67
C ASP A 437 36.03 -0.64 0.76
N LEU A 438 34.71 -0.50 1.01
CA LEU A 438 34.04 0.80 1.25
C LEU A 438 34.52 1.47 2.53
N VAL A 439 34.66 0.73 3.63
CA VAL A 439 35.02 1.28 4.96
C VAL A 439 36.51 1.66 5.06
N LEU A 440 37.35 1.09 4.19
CA LEU A 440 38.79 1.37 4.13
C LEU A 440 39.16 2.61 3.30
N ARG A 441 38.18 3.20 2.59
CA ARG A 441 38.32 4.45 1.83
C ARG A 441 37.63 5.57 2.59
#